data_AF-J9SUC6-F1
#
_entry.id   AF-J9SUC6-F1
#
_cell.length_a   1.000
_cell.length_b   1.000
_cell.length_c   1.000
_cell.angle_alpha   90.00
_cell.angle_beta   90.00
_cell.angle_gamma   90.00
#
_symmetry.space_group_name_H-M   'P 1'
#
loop_
_entity.id
_entity.type
_entity.pdbx_description
1 polymer ?
#
loop_
_entity_poly.entity_id
_entity_poly.type
_entity_poly.pdbx_seq_one_letter_code
_entity_poly.pdbx_strand_id
1 'polypeptide(L)'
;YWHYHDHVVGTDHATGGIRKGLYGPVVVRRKGDILPDQTCTVVFNDMTINSKAAHNSVIFEATVRDRLEIVMITHGEYYHTFHIHGHRWADDRTGILTGRDDPSRVIDYKICGPADSIGLQIIAGERVRAGAWMYHCHVQSH
;
A
#
# COMPACT_ATOMS: atom_id res chain seq x y z
N TYR A 1 -1.64 2.00 -10.42
CA TYR A 1 -0.61 2.44 -9.47
C TYR A 1 0.69 1.81 -9.86
N TRP A 2 1.78 2.55 -9.76
CA TRP A 2 3.11 2.17 -10.23
C TRP A 2 4.16 2.61 -9.21
N HIS A 3 5.41 2.28 -9.47
CA HIS A 3 6.55 2.71 -8.66
C HIS A 3 7.78 2.93 -9.54
N TYR A 4 8.78 3.61 -8.98
CA TYR A 4 10.12 3.71 -9.53
C TYR A 4 11.14 3.22 -8.50
N HIS A 5 12.28 2.73 -8.96
CA HIS A 5 13.42 2.38 -8.11
C HIS A 5 14.74 2.49 -8.88
N ASP A 6 15.85 2.50 -8.15
CA ASP A 6 17.19 2.37 -8.72
C ASP A 6 17.37 1.02 -9.45
N HIS A 7 18.27 0.93 -10.43
CA HIS A 7 18.59 -0.30 -11.14
C HIS A 7 20.10 -0.63 -11.24
N VAL A 8 20.98 0.11 -10.55
CA VAL A 8 22.44 -0.09 -10.68
C VAL A 8 23.23 -0.13 -9.37
N VAL A 9 22.68 0.27 -8.22
CA VAL A 9 23.45 0.32 -6.97
C VAL A 9 23.57 -1.07 -6.34
N GLY A 10 24.80 -1.56 -6.24
CA GLY A 10 25.17 -2.80 -5.55
C GLY A 10 25.15 -4.05 -6.43
N THR A 11 24.19 -4.18 -7.35
CA THR A 11 24.09 -5.28 -8.33
C THR A 11 23.49 -4.76 -9.63
N ASP A 12 23.52 -5.55 -10.71
CA ASP A 12 22.88 -5.23 -12.01
C ASP A 12 21.34 -5.13 -11.93
N HIS A 13 20.76 -5.49 -10.79
CA HIS A 13 19.33 -5.37 -10.48
C HIS A 13 19.09 -4.54 -9.20
N ALA A 14 20.02 -3.65 -8.84
CA ALA A 14 19.92 -2.69 -7.72
C ALA A 14 19.52 -3.25 -6.35
N THR A 15 19.90 -4.49 -6.03
CA THR A 15 19.62 -5.07 -4.71
C THR A 15 20.11 -4.14 -3.59
N GLY A 16 21.25 -3.47 -3.79
CA GLY A 16 21.81 -2.51 -2.83
C GLY A 16 21.02 -1.20 -2.74
N GLY A 17 20.59 -0.64 -3.88
CA GLY A 17 19.82 0.61 -3.94
C GLY A 17 18.44 0.47 -3.31
N ILE A 18 17.71 -0.56 -3.71
CA ILE A 18 16.37 -0.88 -3.19
C ILE A 18 16.43 -1.11 -1.67
N ARG A 19 17.35 -1.95 -1.19
CA ARG A 19 17.51 -2.23 0.25
C ARG A 19 17.80 -0.96 1.06
N LYS A 20 18.48 0.03 0.47
CA LYS A 20 18.84 1.30 1.12
C LYS A 20 17.81 2.42 0.96
N GLY A 21 16.69 2.19 0.28
CA GLY A 21 15.60 3.17 0.20
C GLY A 21 15.44 3.88 -1.14
N LEU A 22 16.13 3.47 -2.21
CA LEU A 22 15.99 4.08 -3.54
C LEU A 22 14.76 3.53 -4.28
N TYR A 23 13.57 3.82 -3.75
CA TYR A 23 12.27 3.47 -4.31
C TYR A 23 11.26 4.60 -4.07
N GLY A 24 10.19 4.64 -4.86
CA GLY A 24 9.10 5.59 -4.62
C GLY A 24 7.86 5.35 -5.46
N PRO A 25 6.72 5.94 -5.06
CA PRO A 25 5.43 5.72 -5.72
C PRO A 25 5.28 6.55 -7.00
N VAL A 26 4.53 6.02 -7.97
CA VAL A 26 4.06 6.74 -9.15
C VAL A 26 2.56 6.50 -9.32
N VAL A 27 1.77 7.58 -9.33
CA VAL A 27 0.33 7.51 -9.57
C VAL A 27 0.01 8.18 -10.91
N VAL A 28 -0.43 7.37 -11.87
CA VAL A 28 -0.96 7.85 -13.15
C VAL A 28 -2.47 7.74 -13.12
N ARG A 29 -3.16 8.88 -13.28
CA ARG A 29 -4.62 8.96 -13.17
C ARG A 29 -5.28 9.00 -14.53
N ARG A 30 -6.43 8.33 -14.65
CA ARG A 30 -7.35 8.51 -15.78
C ARG A 30 -8.19 9.77 -15.54
N LYS A 31 -8.61 10.43 -16.62
CA LYS A 31 -9.61 11.51 -16.54
C LYS A 31 -10.85 10.99 -15.80
N GLY A 32 -11.28 11.70 -14.76
CA GLY A 32 -12.44 11.34 -13.94
C GLY A 32 -12.12 10.43 -12.74
N ASP A 33 -10.87 10.01 -12.55
CA ASP A 33 -10.47 9.32 -11.32
C ASP A 33 -10.69 10.23 -10.11
N ILE A 34 -11.24 9.65 -9.04
CA ILE A 34 -11.48 10.35 -7.78
C ILE A 34 -10.12 10.67 -7.13
N LEU A 35 -9.95 11.92 -6.72
CA LEU A 35 -8.75 12.38 -6.01
C LEU A 35 -8.91 12.15 -4.50
N PRO A 36 -7.83 11.76 -3.80
CA PRO A 36 -7.84 11.64 -2.35
C PRO A 36 -7.61 12.97 -1.64
N ASP A 37 -7.95 13.01 -0.36
CA ASP A 37 -7.55 14.08 0.55
C ASP A 37 -6.08 13.91 0.98
N GLN A 38 -5.62 12.66 1.11
CA GLN A 38 -4.24 12.31 1.46
C GLN A 38 -3.78 11.03 0.74
N THR A 39 -2.56 11.03 0.22
CA THR A 39 -1.89 9.84 -0.33
C THR A 39 -0.84 9.33 0.65
N CYS A 40 -1.01 8.10 1.13
CA CYS A 40 -0.12 7.38 2.03
C CYS A 40 0.69 6.34 1.24
N THR A 41 2.02 6.33 1.40
CA THR A 41 2.87 5.32 0.76
C THR A 41 3.38 4.31 1.78
N VAL A 42 3.14 3.04 1.52
CA VAL A 42 3.59 1.91 2.34
C VAL A 42 4.48 1.02 1.47
N VAL A 43 5.73 0.85 1.86
CA VAL A 43 6.68 -0.03 1.16
C VAL A 43 7.11 -1.13 2.12
N PHE A 44 6.71 -2.36 1.83
CA PHE A 44 7.32 -3.53 2.46
C PHE A 44 8.62 -3.81 1.73
N ASN A 45 9.75 -3.51 2.37
CA ASN A 45 11.08 -3.74 1.82
C ASN A 45 11.83 -4.68 2.74
N ASP A 46 12.03 -5.91 2.28
CA ASP A 46 12.41 -7.01 3.15
C ASP A 46 11.52 -7.03 4.41
N MET A 47 12.09 -7.04 5.62
CA MET A 47 11.37 -7.08 6.89
C MET A 47 11.06 -5.68 7.47
N THR A 48 11.01 -4.66 6.62
CA THR A 48 10.81 -3.27 7.05
C THR A 48 9.63 -2.63 6.36
N ILE A 49 9.03 -1.64 7.01
CA ILE A 49 8.06 -0.73 6.40
C ILE A 49 8.75 0.61 6.19
N ASN A 50 8.82 1.08 4.95
CA ASN A 50 9.50 2.33 4.56
C ASN A 50 10.93 2.43 5.13
N SER A 51 11.67 1.32 5.16
CA SER A 51 13.03 1.22 5.72
C SER A 51 13.14 1.66 7.18
N LYS A 52 12.04 1.60 7.96
CA LYS A 52 12.03 1.87 9.40
C LYS A 52 12.36 0.60 10.20
N ALA A 53 12.91 0.81 11.40
CA ALA A 53 13.14 -0.26 12.35
C ALA A 53 11.82 -0.90 12.80
N ALA A 54 11.88 -2.17 13.24
CA ALA A 54 10.73 -2.91 13.74
C ALA A 54 9.98 -2.13 14.83
N HIS A 55 8.64 -2.21 14.80
CA HIS A 55 7.73 -1.49 15.69
C HIS A 55 7.85 0.05 15.67
N ASN A 56 8.52 0.62 14.67
CA ASN A 56 8.65 2.06 14.46
C ASN A 56 8.17 2.46 13.06
N SER A 57 7.09 1.83 12.61
CA SER A 57 6.49 2.11 11.30
C SER A 57 5.87 3.53 11.26
N VAL A 58 5.53 3.98 10.05
CA VAL A 58 4.87 5.27 9.84
C VAL A 58 3.44 5.23 10.37
N ILE A 59 3.06 6.24 11.16
CA ILE A 59 1.67 6.48 11.54
C ILE A 59 1.06 7.41 10.50
N PHE A 60 -0.05 6.99 9.90
CA PHE A 60 -0.86 7.85 9.06
C PHE A 60 -2.07 8.31 9.86
N GLU A 61 -2.22 9.63 9.99
CA GLU A 61 -3.37 10.24 10.64
C GLU A 61 -4.39 10.69 9.59
N ALA A 62 -5.67 10.65 9.95
CA ALA A 62 -6.79 11.06 9.12
C ALA A 62 -8.00 11.38 9.99
N THR A 63 -8.86 12.28 9.52
CA THR A 63 -10.17 12.53 10.12
C THR A 63 -11.19 11.53 9.58
N VAL A 64 -12.17 11.15 10.41
CA VAL A 64 -13.28 10.31 9.96
C VAL A 64 -13.97 10.96 8.76
N ARG A 65 -14.11 10.18 7.68
CA ARG A 65 -14.61 10.53 6.34
C ARG A 65 -13.57 11.08 5.36
N ASP A 66 -12.34 11.31 5.76
CA ASP A 66 -11.27 11.63 4.80
C ASP A 66 -11.08 10.47 3.82
N ARG A 67 -10.86 10.80 2.56
CA ARG A 67 -10.51 9.85 1.52
C ARG A 67 -9.01 9.66 1.49
N LEU A 68 -8.57 8.49 1.94
CA LEU A 68 -7.16 8.12 1.92
C LEU A 68 -6.87 7.27 0.70
N GLU A 69 -5.87 7.65 -0.07
CA GLU A 69 -5.24 6.80 -1.08
C GLU A 69 -4.03 6.12 -0.48
N ILE A 70 -3.96 4.79 -0.60
CA ILE A 70 -2.79 4.03 -0.19
C ILE A 70 -2.11 3.50 -1.44
N VAL A 71 -0.82 3.82 -1.59
CA VAL A 71 0.08 3.22 -2.58
C VAL A 71 0.97 2.24 -1.83
N MET A 72 0.72 0.95 -2.02
CA MET A 72 1.45 -0.13 -1.36
C MET A 72 2.42 -0.78 -2.35
N ILE A 73 3.70 -0.85 -2.01
CA ILE A 73 4.77 -1.40 -2.85
C ILE A 73 5.48 -2.49 -2.05
N THR A 74 5.91 -3.55 -2.72
CA THR A 74 6.74 -4.60 -2.11
C THR A 74 8.09 -4.69 -2.81
N HIS A 75 9.16 -4.86 -2.05
CA HIS A 75 10.54 -4.96 -2.50
C HIS A 75 11.33 -5.93 -1.62
N GLY A 76 12.50 -6.34 -2.10
CA GLY A 76 13.40 -7.24 -1.37
C GLY A 76 13.20 -8.69 -1.76
N GLU A 77 13.36 -9.59 -0.80
CA GLU A 77 13.44 -11.04 -1.05
C GLU A 77 12.18 -11.82 -0.62
N TYR A 78 11.27 -11.18 0.14
CA TYR A 78 10.16 -11.86 0.79
C TYR A 78 8.82 -11.56 0.12
N TYR A 79 7.92 -12.54 0.18
CA TYR A 79 6.50 -12.28 -0.04
C TYR A 79 5.86 -11.77 1.25
N HIS A 80 4.77 -11.03 1.10
CA HIS A 80 4.01 -10.46 2.20
C HIS A 80 2.51 -10.55 1.95
N THR A 81 1.72 -10.30 2.99
CA THR A 81 0.28 -10.07 2.90
C THR A 81 -0.04 -8.74 3.55
N PHE A 82 -0.33 -7.71 2.75
CA PHE A 82 -0.70 -6.39 3.27
C PHE A 82 -2.14 -6.41 3.78
N HIS A 83 -2.36 -6.03 5.03
CA HIS A 83 -3.68 -6.03 5.69
C HIS A 83 -3.93 -4.71 6.43
N ILE A 84 -5.19 -4.24 6.40
CA ILE A 84 -5.65 -3.06 7.14
C ILE A 84 -6.88 -3.43 7.98
N HIS A 85 -6.85 -3.12 9.28
CA HIS A 85 -7.97 -3.34 10.17
C HIS A 85 -9.12 -2.36 9.88
N GLY A 86 -10.35 -2.84 9.99
CA GLY A 86 -11.56 -2.01 9.91
C GLY A 86 -11.90 -1.45 8.51
N HIS A 87 -11.02 -1.63 7.52
CA HIS A 87 -11.18 -1.08 6.18
C HIS A 87 -11.05 -2.19 5.13
N ARG A 88 -11.65 -1.96 3.96
CA ARG A 88 -11.65 -2.89 2.82
C ARG A 88 -11.68 -2.10 1.52
N TRP A 89 -11.25 -2.73 0.43
CA TRP A 89 -11.21 -2.12 -0.90
C TRP A 89 -11.55 -3.16 -1.98
N ALA A 90 -11.85 -2.71 -3.20
CA ALA A 90 -12.01 -3.59 -4.35
C ALA A 90 -10.65 -4.03 -4.89
N ASP A 91 -10.47 -5.31 -5.22
CA ASP A 91 -9.24 -5.84 -5.84
C ASP A 91 -9.18 -5.52 -7.33
N ASP A 92 -9.16 -4.23 -7.65
CA ASP A 92 -9.19 -3.67 -8.99
C ASP A 92 -8.13 -2.56 -9.16
N ARG A 93 -8.19 -1.80 -10.26
CA ARG A 93 -7.24 -0.71 -10.52
C ARG A 93 -7.29 0.39 -9.47
N THR A 94 -8.45 0.69 -8.89
CA THR A 94 -8.68 1.90 -8.08
C THR A 94 -8.87 1.66 -6.59
N GLY A 95 -9.15 0.42 -6.20
CA GLY A 95 -9.67 0.10 -4.87
C GLY A 95 -11.17 0.36 -4.71
N ILE A 96 -11.86 0.77 -5.77
CA ILE A 96 -13.26 1.22 -5.75
C ILE A 96 -14.05 0.45 -6.80
N LEU A 97 -15.13 -0.22 -6.40
CA LEU A 97 -16.03 -0.86 -7.36
C LEU A 97 -16.61 0.19 -8.31
N THR A 98 -16.57 -0.09 -9.61
CA THR A 98 -17.08 0.84 -10.65
C THR A 98 -18.60 0.94 -10.68
N GLY A 99 -19.30 0.00 -10.04
CA GLY A 99 -20.75 -0.02 -9.94
C GLY A 99 -21.26 -1.36 -9.40
N ARG A 100 -22.58 -1.56 -9.47
CA ARG A 100 -23.25 -2.79 -9.00
C ARG A 100 -22.80 -4.05 -9.73
N ASP A 101 -22.42 -3.91 -11.00
CA ASP A 101 -22.09 -5.03 -11.88
C ASP A 101 -20.58 -5.33 -11.91
N ASP A 102 -19.78 -4.63 -11.10
CA ASP A 102 -18.34 -4.88 -10.98
C ASP A 102 -18.08 -6.19 -10.21
N PRO A 103 -17.46 -7.22 -10.83
CA PRO A 103 -17.27 -8.52 -10.20
C PRO A 103 -16.02 -8.57 -9.30
N SER A 104 -15.28 -7.47 -9.18
CA SER A 104 -14.06 -7.39 -8.38
C SER A 104 -14.32 -7.81 -6.93
N ARG A 105 -13.43 -8.63 -6.38
CA ARG A 105 -13.52 -9.05 -4.98
C ARG A 105 -13.34 -7.84 -4.07
N VAL A 106 -14.12 -7.77 -3.00
CA VAL A 106 -13.87 -6.81 -1.91
C VAL A 106 -13.02 -7.51 -0.85
N ILE A 107 -11.85 -6.95 -0.58
CA ILE A 107 -10.81 -7.56 0.26
C ILE A 107 -10.30 -6.55 1.30
N ASP A 108 -9.74 -7.07 2.39
CA ASP A 108 -9.02 -6.29 3.41
C ASP A 108 -7.55 -6.75 3.55
N TYR A 109 -7.15 -7.76 2.79
CA TYR A 109 -5.78 -8.23 2.68
C TYR A 109 -5.44 -8.61 1.24
N LYS A 110 -4.16 -8.49 0.86
CA LYS A 110 -3.64 -8.95 -0.43
C LYS A 110 -2.22 -9.48 -0.32
N ILE A 111 -1.97 -10.66 -0.89
CA ILE A 111 -0.61 -11.18 -1.06
C ILE A 111 0.14 -10.34 -2.11
N CYS A 112 1.41 -10.05 -1.84
CA CYS A 112 2.29 -9.26 -2.69
C CYS A 112 3.72 -9.80 -2.61
N GLY A 113 4.43 -9.77 -3.73
CA GLY A 113 5.83 -10.15 -3.85
C GLY A 113 6.70 -8.99 -4.32
N PRO A 114 8.03 -9.19 -4.38
CA PRO A 114 8.96 -8.14 -4.81
C PRO A 114 8.59 -7.53 -6.17
N ALA A 115 8.64 -6.20 -6.22
CA ALA A 115 8.23 -5.32 -7.32
C ALA A 115 6.71 -5.20 -7.59
N ASP A 116 5.84 -5.85 -6.80
CA ASP A 116 4.40 -5.57 -6.86
C ASP A 116 4.07 -4.16 -6.37
N SER A 117 3.08 -3.53 -7.01
CA SER A 117 2.44 -2.33 -6.50
C SER A 117 0.91 -2.44 -6.53
N ILE A 118 0.29 -2.13 -5.41
CA ILE A 118 -1.15 -2.06 -5.19
C ILE A 118 -1.48 -0.59 -4.97
N GLY A 119 -2.65 -0.15 -5.45
CA GLY A 119 -3.21 1.06 -4.89
C GLY A 119 -4.71 1.03 -4.80
N LEU A 120 -5.19 1.75 -3.80
CA LEU A 120 -6.55 1.66 -3.32
C LEU A 120 -6.93 2.99 -2.67
N GLN A 121 -8.24 3.22 -2.54
CA GLN A 121 -8.75 4.29 -1.72
C GLN A 121 -9.75 3.76 -0.70
N ILE A 122 -9.72 4.32 0.50
CA ILE A 122 -10.66 4.04 1.58
C ILE A 122 -11.26 5.35 2.09
N ILE A 123 -12.45 5.27 2.67
CA ILE A 123 -13.01 6.35 3.47
C ILE A 123 -12.68 6.05 4.93
N ALA A 124 -11.90 6.92 5.56
CA ALA A 124 -11.42 6.74 6.92
C ALA A 124 -12.58 6.59 7.90
N GLY A 125 -12.60 5.47 8.63
CA GLY A 125 -13.62 5.19 9.63
C GLY A 125 -15.02 4.92 9.07
N GLU A 126 -15.16 4.63 7.76
CA GLU A 126 -16.46 4.28 7.16
C GLU A 126 -17.07 3.08 7.88
N ARG A 127 -18.22 3.30 8.54
CA ARG A 127 -18.98 2.32 9.34
C ARG A 127 -18.24 1.73 10.55
N VAL A 128 -16.97 2.07 10.77
CA VAL A 128 -16.16 1.57 11.90
C VAL A 128 -15.77 2.66 12.90
N ARG A 129 -15.98 3.95 12.57
CA ARG A 129 -15.70 5.13 13.41
C ARG A 129 -14.19 5.36 13.64
N ALA A 130 -13.89 6.39 14.43
CA ALA A 130 -12.53 6.75 14.82
C ALA A 130 -11.88 5.63 15.66
N GLY A 131 -10.56 5.49 15.52
CA GLY A 131 -9.77 4.51 16.28
C GLY A 131 -8.33 4.44 15.77
N ALA A 132 -7.48 3.73 16.51
CA ALA A 132 -6.14 3.36 16.08
C ALA A 132 -6.22 2.05 15.27
N TRP A 133 -6.47 2.17 13.98
CA TRP A 133 -6.61 1.02 13.08
C TRP A 133 -5.24 0.56 12.60
N MET A 134 -4.88 -0.70 12.91
CA MET A 134 -3.60 -1.27 12.51
C MET A 134 -3.54 -1.52 11.00
N TYR A 135 -2.36 -1.37 10.44
CA TYR A 135 -1.99 -2.01 9.18
C TYR A 135 -0.70 -2.80 9.42
N HIS A 136 -0.60 -4.00 8.86
CA HIS A 136 0.56 -4.87 9.07
C HIS A 136 0.71 -5.91 7.97
N CYS A 137 1.87 -6.56 7.93
CA CYS A 137 2.03 -7.82 7.22
C CYS A 137 1.26 -8.91 7.99
N HIS A 138 0.49 -9.76 7.31
CA HIS A 138 -0.27 -10.83 7.97
C HIS A 138 0.48 -12.18 7.96
N VAL A 139 1.72 -12.24 7.47
CA VAL A 139 2.59 -13.38 7.74
C VAL A 139 2.98 -13.32 9.21
N GLN A 140 2.63 -14.34 9.98
CA GLN A 140 2.63 -14.26 11.45
C GLN A 140 3.97 -13.94 12.10
N SER A 141 5.10 -14.28 11.45
CA SER A 141 6.45 -14.00 11.96
C SER A 141 7.03 -12.67 11.47
N HIS A 142 6.33 -11.97 10.56
CA HIS A 142 6.77 -10.70 9.99
C HIS A 142 6.35 -9.51 10.84
#